data_AF-A0A7C9L8V8-F1
#
_entry.id   AF-A0A7C9L8V8-F1
#
_cell.length_a   1.000
_cell.length_b   1.000
_cell.length_c   1.000
_cell.angle_alpha   90.00
_cell.angle_beta   90.00
_cell.angle_gamma   90.00
#
_symmetry.space_group_name_H-M   'P 1'
#
loop_
_entity.id
_entity.type
_entity.pdbx_description
1 polymer ?
#
loop_
_entity_poly.entity_id
_entity_poly.type
_entity_poly.pdbx_seq_one_letter_code
_entity_poly.pdbx_strand_id
1 'polypeptide(L)'
;MKTKLDTILAIAALALIPVPALADAGHGVIGRAGKSGAVDRTIEVSMTEMKFDPAVINVAEGESVRFVVTNDGRNVHEFNLGTLSTWRGHAAEMRKMMQSGMMTMRKVRRDKMQAAGMTHDDPNSILLEPGETGEVIWTFSEVGEIGYGCNMPGHLEAGMKGDIAINTGEG
;
A
#
# COMPACT_ATOMS: atom_id res chain seq x y z
N MET A 1 38.50 67.53 -4.61
CA MET A 1 38.92 66.12 -4.69
C MET A 1 37.66 65.28 -4.51
N LYS A 2 37.19 64.59 -5.56
CA LYS A 2 35.93 63.83 -5.58
C LYS A 2 36.24 62.37 -5.17
N THR A 3 35.67 61.87 -4.09
CA THR A 3 35.71 60.44 -3.74
C THR A 3 34.37 59.79 -4.08
N LYS A 4 34.47 58.64 -4.73
CA LYS A 4 33.41 57.95 -5.47
C LYS A 4 32.53 57.11 -4.55
N LEU A 5 31.28 56.95 -4.98
CA LEU A 5 30.25 56.11 -4.38
C LEU A 5 30.40 54.70 -4.95
N ASP A 6 30.69 53.70 -4.10
CA ASP A 6 30.74 52.30 -4.52
C ASP A 6 29.40 51.63 -4.20
N THR A 7 28.60 51.42 -5.24
CA THR A 7 27.34 50.69 -5.22
C THR A 7 27.62 49.19 -5.03
N ILE A 8 27.25 48.62 -3.88
CA ILE A 8 27.25 47.16 -3.67
C ILE A 8 25.95 46.59 -4.23
N LEU A 9 26.06 45.87 -5.35
CA LEU A 9 24.98 45.07 -5.92
C LEU A 9 24.95 43.71 -5.20
N ALA A 10 24.02 43.53 -4.26
CA ALA A 10 23.79 42.24 -3.63
C ALA A 10 22.97 41.33 -4.57
N ILE A 11 23.64 40.36 -5.19
CA ILE A 11 22.99 39.28 -5.95
C ILE A 11 22.47 38.26 -4.93
N ALA A 12 21.16 38.24 -4.70
CA ALA A 12 20.50 37.19 -3.93
C ALA A 12 20.43 35.92 -4.79
N ALA A 13 21.32 34.95 -4.51
CA ALA A 13 21.24 33.63 -5.11
C ALA A 13 20.04 32.88 -4.50
N LEU A 14 18.98 32.72 -5.31
CA LEU A 14 17.81 31.93 -4.95
C LEU A 14 18.19 30.43 -5.03
N ALA A 15 18.55 29.84 -3.90
CA ALA A 15 18.79 28.41 -3.81
C ALA A 15 17.47 27.65 -4.03
N LEU A 16 17.32 26.99 -5.16
CA LEU A 16 16.26 26.00 -5.37
C LEU A 16 16.54 24.81 -4.44
N ILE A 17 15.77 24.74 -3.36
CA ILE A 17 15.70 23.53 -2.54
C ILE A 17 14.86 22.52 -3.33
N PRO A 18 15.38 21.33 -3.68
CA PRO A 18 14.57 20.31 -4.30
C PRO A 18 13.50 19.86 -3.30
N VAL A 19 12.24 20.14 -3.62
CA VAL A 19 11.09 19.56 -2.92
C VAL A 19 11.07 18.08 -3.31
N PRO A 20 11.08 17.13 -2.35
CA PRO A 20 10.88 15.73 -2.69
C PRO A 20 9.50 15.60 -3.33
N ALA A 21 9.46 15.05 -4.55
CA ALA A 21 8.20 14.68 -5.19
C ALA A 21 7.52 13.66 -4.28
N LEU A 22 6.33 14.00 -3.75
CA LEU A 22 5.45 12.98 -3.20
C LEU A 22 5.12 12.06 -4.36
N ALA A 23 5.59 10.82 -4.30
CA ALA A 23 5.08 9.76 -5.16
C ALA A 23 3.56 9.72 -4.97
N ASP A 24 2.82 9.81 -6.07
CA ASP A 24 1.38 9.65 -6.08
C ASP A 24 1.06 8.20 -5.70
N ALA A 25 0.87 8.00 -4.40
CA ALA A 25 0.64 6.71 -3.78
C ALA A 25 -0.81 6.27 -4.01
N GLY A 26 -1.09 5.76 -5.22
CA GLY A 26 -2.32 5.05 -5.52
C GLY A 26 -3.19 5.72 -6.58
N HIS A 27 -2.70 5.80 -7.82
CA HIS A 27 -3.58 6.07 -8.97
C HIS A 27 -4.74 5.05 -8.99
N GLY A 28 -5.94 5.46 -8.54
CA GLY A 28 -7.19 4.72 -8.71
C GLY A 28 -7.65 3.84 -7.54
N VAL A 29 -7.13 4.03 -6.32
CA VAL A 29 -7.67 3.37 -5.11
C VAL A 29 -8.39 4.38 -4.24
N ILE A 30 -9.56 4.04 -3.72
CA ILE A 30 -10.34 4.90 -2.83
C ILE A 30 -9.60 5.09 -1.51
N GLY A 31 -9.25 6.34 -1.19
CA GLY A 31 -8.52 6.70 0.01
C GLY A 31 -7.05 7.05 -0.24
N ARG A 32 -6.26 7.02 0.83
CA ARG A 32 -4.83 7.37 0.82
C ARG A 32 -4.08 6.71 1.96
N ALA A 33 -2.77 6.64 1.83
CA ALA A 33 -1.88 6.22 2.91
C ALA A 33 -2.12 7.06 4.19
N GLY A 34 -2.37 6.38 5.30
CA GLY A 34 -2.56 7.00 6.61
C GLY A 34 -1.23 7.27 7.33
N LYS A 35 -1.30 7.92 8.50
CA LYS A 35 -0.13 8.20 9.34
C LYS A 35 -0.25 7.44 10.64
N SER A 36 0.84 6.84 11.12
CA SER A 36 0.84 6.01 12.33
C SER A 36 0.38 6.72 13.60
N GLY A 37 0.57 8.05 13.70
CA GLY A 37 0.09 8.87 14.82
C GLY A 37 -1.34 9.41 14.68
N ALA A 38 -2.03 9.10 13.58
CA ALA A 38 -3.37 9.60 13.29
C ALA A 38 -4.25 8.46 12.77
N VAL A 39 -4.56 7.51 13.66
CA VAL A 39 -5.37 6.32 13.39
C VAL A 39 -6.59 6.36 14.31
N ASP A 40 -7.78 6.16 13.76
CA ASP A 40 -9.04 6.13 14.52
C ASP A 40 -9.24 4.76 15.19
N ARG A 41 -8.92 3.67 14.49
CA ARG A 41 -8.89 2.32 15.08
C ARG A 41 -7.94 1.36 14.40
N THR A 42 -7.66 0.26 15.10
CA THR A 42 -6.90 -0.88 14.59
C THR A 42 -7.82 -2.06 14.33
N ILE A 43 -7.63 -2.74 13.20
CA ILE A 43 -8.33 -3.96 12.83
C ILE A 43 -7.29 -5.05 12.58
N GLU A 44 -7.44 -6.17 13.26
CA GLU A 44 -6.63 -7.37 12.99
C GLU A 44 -7.24 -8.14 11.82
N VAL A 45 -6.38 -8.57 10.89
CA VAL A 45 -6.75 -9.37 9.73
C VAL A 45 -5.88 -10.61 9.70
N SER A 46 -6.49 -11.79 9.75
CA SER A 46 -5.82 -13.07 9.55
C SER A 46 -5.96 -13.52 8.11
N MET A 47 -4.84 -13.94 7.51
CA MET A 47 -4.79 -14.61 6.22
C MET A 47 -4.51 -16.10 6.44
N THR A 48 -5.36 -16.95 5.88
CA THR A 48 -5.07 -18.38 5.72
C THR A 48 -5.08 -18.72 4.23
N GLU A 49 -5.10 -19.99 3.85
CA GLU A 49 -4.72 -20.36 2.47
C GLU A 49 -5.55 -19.77 1.34
N MET A 50 -6.86 -19.58 1.51
CA MET A 50 -7.73 -19.05 0.44
C MET A 50 -8.79 -18.08 0.99
N LYS A 51 -8.53 -17.47 2.15
CA LYS A 51 -9.49 -16.57 2.79
C LYS A 51 -8.80 -15.57 3.71
N PHE A 52 -9.49 -14.44 3.88
CA PHE A 52 -9.24 -13.49 4.94
C PHE A 52 -10.26 -13.66 6.06
N ASP A 53 -9.87 -13.30 7.28
CA ASP A 53 -10.75 -13.12 8.42
C ASP A 53 -10.43 -11.78 9.10
N PRO A 54 -11.40 -10.86 9.23
CA PRO A 54 -12.77 -10.94 8.72
C PRO A 54 -12.83 -10.95 7.18
N ALA A 55 -13.94 -11.45 6.62
CA ALA A 55 -14.20 -11.40 5.17
C ALA A 55 -14.84 -10.07 4.71
N VAL A 56 -15.44 -9.33 5.65
CA VAL A 56 -16.05 -8.02 5.40
C VAL A 56 -15.64 -7.07 6.52
N ILE A 57 -15.19 -5.88 6.16
CA ILE A 57 -14.84 -4.81 7.10
C ILE A 57 -15.74 -3.62 6.82
N ASN A 58 -16.44 -3.14 7.84
CA ASN A 58 -17.24 -1.92 7.77
C ASN A 58 -16.39 -0.75 8.24
N VAL A 59 -16.27 0.31 7.45
CA VAL A 59 -15.54 1.55 7.77
C VAL A 59 -16.44 2.77 7.58
N ALA A 60 -16.08 3.89 8.20
CA ALA A 60 -16.71 5.18 7.95
C ALA A 60 -15.93 5.98 6.89
N GLU A 61 -16.64 6.79 6.13
CA GLU A 61 -16.01 7.85 5.32
C GLU A 61 -15.18 8.78 6.23
N GLY A 62 -13.95 9.09 5.79
CA GLY A 62 -12.96 9.86 6.53
C GLY A 62 -12.12 9.04 7.52
N GLU A 63 -12.48 7.80 7.81
CA GLU A 63 -11.83 6.98 8.83
C GLU A 63 -10.41 6.55 8.43
N SER A 64 -9.45 6.70 9.35
CA SER A 64 -8.12 6.14 9.26
C SER A 64 -8.00 4.85 10.07
N VAL A 65 -7.76 3.74 9.38
CA VAL A 65 -7.65 2.40 9.96
C VAL A 65 -6.20 1.91 9.84
N ARG A 66 -5.69 1.34 10.94
CA ARG A 66 -4.51 0.48 10.91
C ARG A 66 -4.95 -0.98 10.79
N PHE A 67 -4.59 -1.61 9.69
CA PHE A 67 -4.71 -3.06 9.54
C PHE A 67 -3.45 -3.72 10.08
N VAL A 68 -3.59 -4.56 11.09
CA VAL A 68 -2.53 -5.47 11.55
C VAL A 68 -2.80 -6.81 10.90
N VAL A 69 -2.03 -7.14 9.88
CA VAL A 69 -2.26 -8.30 9.02
C VAL A 69 -1.29 -9.41 9.41
N THR A 70 -1.80 -10.60 9.72
CA THR A 70 -1.00 -11.79 10.03
C THR A 70 -1.25 -12.88 9.01
N ASN A 71 -0.18 -13.53 8.55
CA ASN A 71 -0.27 -14.72 7.72
C ASN A 71 -0.22 -16.00 8.57
N ASP A 72 -1.39 -16.52 8.94
CA ASP A 72 -1.57 -17.79 9.64
C ASP A 72 -1.63 -19.00 8.68
N GLY A 73 -1.47 -18.76 7.38
CA GLY A 73 -1.39 -19.78 6.34
C GLY A 73 -0.02 -20.43 6.24
N ARG A 74 0.14 -21.28 5.22
CA ARG A 74 1.43 -21.92 4.90
C ARG A 74 2.01 -21.45 3.58
N ASN A 75 1.25 -20.67 2.82
CA ASN A 75 1.71 -19.99 1.62
C ASN A 75 2.01 -18.52 1.93
N VAL A 76 2.83 -17.89 1.09
CA VAL A 76 2.93 -16.44 1.01
C VAL A 76 1.56 -15.90 0.63
N HIS A 77 1.14 -14.84 1.31
CA HIS A 77 -0.09 -14.12 1.03
C HIS A 77 0.17 -12.64 0.96
N GLU A 78 -0.68 -11.97 0.21
CA GLU A 78 -0.70 -10.53 0.11
C GLU A 78 -2.01 -10.01 0.66
N PHE A 79 -1.94 -8.89 1.37
CA PHE A 79 -3.08 -8.03 1.63
C PHE A 79 -2.90 -6.75 0.81
N ASN A 80 -3.73 -6.58 -0.23
CA ASN A 80 -3.68 -5.42 -1.12
C ASN A 80 -5.05 -4.74 -1.19
N LEU A 81 -5.14 -3.51 -0.67
CA LEU A 81 -6.35 -2.69 -0.78
C LEU A 81 -6.52 -2.19 -2.21
N GLY A 82 -7.71 -2.38 -2.79
CA GLY A 82 -7.95 -2.02 -4.18
C GLY A 82 -9.29 -2.51 -4.72
N THR A 83 -9.35 -2.64 -6.04
CA THR A 83 -10.53 -3.13 -6.76
C THR A 83 -10.18 -4.41 -7.52
N LEU A 84 -11.20 -5.13 -8.00
CA LEU A 84 -10.98 -6.29 -8.85
C LEU A 84 -10.16 -5.96 -10.12
N SER A 85 -10.30 -4.72 -10.63
CA SER A 85 -9.54 -4.26 -11.79
C SER A 85 -8.04 -4.13 -11.47
N THR A 86 -7.69 -3.47 -10.37
CA THR A 86 -6.29 -3.27 -9.97
C THR A 86 -5.63 -4.60 -9.60
N TRP A 87 -6.34 -5.48 -8.90
CA TRP A 87 -5.86 -6.80 -8.51
C TRP A 87 -5.52 -7.70 -9.69
N ARG A 88 -6.35 -7.70 -10.75
CA ARG A 88 -6.04 -8.49 -11.96
C ARG A 88 -4.75 -8.02 -12.64
N GLY A 89 -4.51 -6.72 -12.67
CA GLY A 89 -3.26 -6.14 -13.15
C GLY A 89 -2.07 -6.60 -12.30
N HIS A 90 -2.18 -6.46 -10.98
CA HIS A 90 -1.12 -6.83 -10.05
C HIS A 90 -0.85 -8.34 -10.02
N ALA A 91 -1.88 -9.18 -10.12
CA ALA A 91 -1.72 -10.63 -10.21
C ALA A 91 -0.94 -11.07 -11.46
N ALA A 92 -0.94 -10.29 -12.54
CA ALA A 92 -0.10 -10.56 -13.71
C ALA A 92 1.39 -10.25 -13.44
N GLU A 93 1.67 -9.23 -12.64
CA GLU A 93 3.01 -8.87 -12.17
C GLU A 93 3.56 -9.94 -11.22
N MET A 94 2.77 -10.36 -10.23
CA MET A 94 3.12 -11.42 -9.29
C MET A 94 3.47 -12.75 -9.99
N ARG A 95 2.77 -13.08 -11.08
CA ARG A 95 3.12 -14.24 -11.92
C ARG A 95 4.53 -14.11 -12.52
N LYS A 96 4.93 -12.93 -13.00
CA LYS A 96 6.28 -12.71 -13.54
C LYS A 96 7.35 -12.81 -12.46
N MET A 97 7.08 -12.35 -11.25
CA MET A 97 7.99 -12.50 -10.11
C MET A 97 8.21 -13.97 -9.73
N MET A 98 7.14 -14.76 -9.70
CA MET A 98 7.25 -16.19 -9.43
C MET A 98 8.01 -16.91 -10.56
N GLN A 99 7.74 -16.58 -11.82
CA GLN A 99 8.44 -17.16 -12.98
C GLN A 99 9.93 -16.80 -13.02
N SER A 100 10.31 -15.59 -12.60
CA SER A 100 11.70 -15.15 -12.49
C SER A 100 12.41 -15.64 -11.22
N GLY A 101 11.71 -16.39 -10.35
CA GLY A 101 12.25 -16.94 -9.13
C GLY A 101 12.59 -15.88 -8.07
N MET A 102 11.91 -14.73 -8.11
CA MET A 102 11.90 -13.73 -7.02
C MET A 102 11.04 -14.18 -5.85
N MET A 103 10.18 -15.18 -6.06
CA MET A 103 9.39 -15.78 -5.00
C MET A 103 8.96 -17.19 -5.38
N THR A 104 8.54 -17.94 -4.36
CA THR A 104 7.82 -19.21 -4.47
C THR A 104 6.52 -19.08 -3.70
N MET A 105 5.70 -20.12 -3.71
CA MET A 105 4.49 -20.11 -2.88
C MET A 105 4.74 -20.03 -1.38
N ARG A 106 5.97 -20.24 -0.90
CA ARG A 106 6.27 -20.28 0.55
C ARG A 106 7.35 -19.30 0.99
N LYS A 107 7.99 -18.60 0.06
CA LYS A 107 9.15 -17.76 0.35
C LYS A 107 9.29 -16.62 -0.64
N VAL A 108 9.61 -15.45 -0.13
CA VAL A 108 9.92 -14.24 -0.87
C VAL A 108 11.44 -14.05 -0.89
N ARG A 109 12.01 -13.78 -2.06
CA ARG A 109 13.44 -13.48 -2.24
C ARG A 109 13.62 -11.97 -2.33
N ARG A 110 13.52 -11.31 -1.18
CA ARG A 110 13.61 -9.84 -1.06
C ARG A 110 14.90 -9.28 -1.69
N ASP A 111 16.00 -10.02 -1.62
CA ASP A 111 17.26 -9.73 -2.30
C ASP A 111 17.10 -9.54 -3.81
N LYS A 112 16.37 -10.45 -4.46
CA LYS A 112 16.12 -10.40 -5.89
C LYS A 112 15.10 -9.33 -6.27
N MET A 113 14.07 -9.15 -5.45
CA MET A 113 13.06 -8.10 -5.65
C MET A 113 13.72 -6.71 -5.63
N GLN A 114 14.58 -6.47 -4.63
CA GLN A 114 15.32 -5.22 -4.53
C GLN A 114 16.23 -4.99 -5.73
N ALA A 115 16.96 -6.03 -6.17
CA ALA A 115 17.82 -5.94 -7.35
C ALA A 115 17.05 -5.65 -8.65
N ALA A 116 15.79 -6.07 -8.72
CA ALA A 116 14.90 -5.80 -9.85
C ALA A 116 14.11 -4.49 -9.73
N GLY A 117 14.20 -3.77 -8.61
CA GLY A 117 13.39 -2.57 -8.33
C GLY A 117 11.89 -2.88 -8.14
N MET A 118 11.56 -4.10 -7.75
CA MET A 118 10.18 -4.62 -7.63
C MET A 118 9.84 -4.95 -6.17
N THR A 119 10.02 -3.99 -5.27
CA THR A 119 10.00 -4.20 -3.81
C THR A 119 8.62 -4.54 -3.23
N HIS A 120 7.52 -4.26 -3.95
CA HIS A 120 6.15 -4.46 -3.48
C HIS A 120 5.91 -3.77 -2.13
N ASP A 121 6.34 -2.51 -2.04
CA ASP A 121 6.27 -1.64 -0.88
C ASP A 121 5.24 -0.52 -1.05
N ASP A 122 4.22 -0.76 -1.87
CA ASP A 122 3.12 0.19 -2.04
C ASP A 122 2.37 0.39 -0.71
N PRO A 123 1.97 1.63 -0.35
CA PRO A 123 1.37 1.91 0.96
C PRO A 123 0.05 1.18 1.25
N ASN A 124 -0.62 0.69 0.21
CA ASN A 124 -1.87 -0.05 0.27
C ASN A 124 -1.66 -1.58 0.18
N SER A 125 -0.42 -2.07 0.17
CA SER A 125 -0.10 -3.48 0.03
C SER A 125 0.89 -3.98 1.07
N ILE A 126 0.79 -5.25 1.42
CA ILE A 126 1.83 -5.96 2.15
C ILE A 126 1.89 -7.43 1.77
N LEU A 127 3.09 -7.91 1.48
CA LEU A 127 3.40 -9.29 1.12
C LEU A 127 4.07 -10.00 2.31
N LEU A 128 3.42 -11.05 2.82
CA LEU A 128 3.81 -11.72 4.06
C LEU A 128 4.08 -13.21 3.83
N GLU A 129 5.22 -13.69 4.30
CA GLU A 129 5.53 -15.12 4.41
C GLU A 129 4.73 -15.77 5.57
N PRO A 130 4.66 -17.12 5.62
CA PRO A 130 4.00 -17.82 6.72
C PRO A 130 4.53 -17.41 8.09
N GLY A 131 3.63 -17.03 9.00
CA GLY A 131 3.93 -16.57 10.35
C GLY A 131 4.41 -15.11 10.46
N GLU A 132 4.50 -14.37 9.34
CA GLU A 132 4.80 -12.94 9.39
C GLU A 132 3.54 -12.12 9.72
N THR A 133 3.75 -11.03 10.45
CA THR A 133 2.76 -9.98 10.70
C THR A 133 3.31 -8.65 10.19
N GLY A 134 2.44 -7.81 9.64
CA GLY A 134 2.79 -6.44 9.27
C GLY A 134 1.60 -5.52 9.26
N GLU A 135 1.82 -4.28 8.85
CA GLU A 135 0.82 -3.22 8.99
C GLU A 135 0.58 -2.46 7.68
N VAL A 136 -0.69 -2.15 7.43
CA VAL A 136 -1.13 -1.20 6.41
C VAL A 136 -1.98 -0.14 7.09
N ILE A 137 -1.69 1.15 6.86
CA ILE A 137 -2.49 2.24 7.43
C ILE A 137 -3.15 3.00 6.28
N TRP A 138 -4.47 3.08 6.32
CA TRP A 138 -5.26 3.64 5.22
C TRP A 138 -6.34 4.58 5.73
N THR A 139 -6.53 5.71 5.04
CA THR A 139 -7.65 6.62 5.27
C THR A 139 -8.64 6.52 4.12
N PHE A 140 -9.89 6.15 4.41
CA PHE A 140 -10.96 6.01 3.43
C PHE A 140 -11.60 7.37 3.17
N SER A 141 -11.32 8.01 2.03
CA SER A 141 -11.70 9.43 1.80
C SER A 141 -13.12 9.65 1.30
N GLU A 142 -13.73 8.65 0.69
CA GLU A 142 -15.05 8.73 0.06
C GLU A 142 -15.69 7.35 -0.02
N VAL A 143 -17.00 7.29 -0.22
CA VAL A 143 -17.73 6.04 -0.45
C VAL A 143 -17.47 5.53 -1.87
N GLY A 144 -17.20 4.24 -2.01
CA GLY A 144 -17.20 3.56 -3.30
C GLY A 144 -16.71 2.12 -3.21
N GLU A 145 -16.42 1.52 -4.38
CA GLU A 145 -15.96 0.14 -4.46
C GLU A 145 -14.49 0.02 -4.07
N ILE A 146 -14.24 -0.64 -2.93
CA ILE A 146 -12.91 -1.05 -2.49
C ILE A 146 -13.03 -2.32 -1.66
N GLY A 147 -12.00 -3.16 -1.71
CA GLY A 147 -11.85 -4.30 -0.83
C GLY A 147 -10.37 -4.57 -0.58
N TYR A 148 -10.05 -5.81 -0.22
CA TYR A 148 -8.69 -6.31 -0.12
C TYR A 148 -8.57 -7.67 -0.81
N GLY A 149 -7.47 -7.89 -1.52
CA GLY A 149 -7.23 -9.10 -2.31
C GLY A 149 -5.83 -9.66 -2.09
N CYS A 150 -5.68 -10.97 -2.33
CA CYS A 150 -4.39 -11.63 -2.41
C CYS A 150 -4.04 -11.91 -3.88
N ASN A 151 -3.03 -11.23 -4.42
CA ASN A 151 -2.68 -11.32 -5.84
C ASN A 151 -1.65 -12.41 -6.16
N MET A 152 -1.35 -13.29 -5.18
CA MET A 152 -0.54 -14.46 -5.41
C MET A 152 -1.14 -15.32 -6.53
N PRO A 153 -0.32 -15.89 -7.45
CA PRO A 153 -0.83 -16.64 -8.58
C PRO A 153 -1.82 -17.75 -8.17
N GLY A 154 -3.07 -17.66 -8.62
CA GLY A 154 -4.14 -18.61 -8.34
C GLY A 154 -5.01 -18.27 -7.13
N HIS A 155 -4.56 -17.42 -6.20
CA HIS A 155 -5.30 -17.11 -4.97
C HIS A 155 -6.50 -16.19 -5.25
N LEU A 156 -6.27 -15.10 -5.98
CA LEU A 156 -7.34 -14.19 -6.42
C LEU A 156 -8.39 -14.94 -7.25
N GLU A 157 -7.95 -15.79 -8.18
CA GLU A 157 -8.85 -16.58 -9.03
C GLU A 157 -9.66 -17.61 -8.25
N ALA A 158 -9.11 -18.14 -7.15
CA ALA A 158 -9.81 -19.00 -6.20
C ALA A 158 -10.78 -18.24 -5.28
N GLY A 159 -10.81 -16.91 -5.37
CA GLY A 159 -11.72 -16.06 -4.60
C GLY A 159 -11.15 -15.50 -3.30
N MET A 160 -9.82 -15.52 -3.11
CA MET A 160 -9.19 -14.93 -1.94
C MET A 160 -9.24 -13.39 -1.98
N LYS A 161 -10.38 -12.86 -1.55
CA LYS A 161 -10.67 -11.42 -1.40
C LYS A 161 -11.61 -11.21 -0.22
N GLY A 162 -11.59 -10.00 0.33
CA GLY A 162 -12.58 -9.51 1.28
C GLY A 162 -13.10 -8.13 0.87
N ASP A 163 -14.26 -7.78 1.41
CA ASP A 163 -14.98 -6.56 1.04
C ASP A 163 -14.80 -5.46 2.09
N ILE A 164 -14.75 -4.21 1.64
CA ILE A 164 -14.85 -3.05 2.52
C ILE A 164 -16.15 -2.32 2.22
N ALA A 165 -17.01 -2.24 3.24
CA ALA A 165 -18.23 -1.45 3.19
C ALA A 165 -17.96 -0.08 3.82
N ILE A 166 -17.90 0.96 3.00
CA ILE A 166 -17.76 2.34 3.46
C ILE A 166 -19.15 2.92 3.70
N ASN A 167 -19.42 3.30 4.94
CA ASN A 167 -20.66 3.96 5.33
C ASN A 167 -20.43 5.47 5.40
N THR A 168 -21.35 6.25 4.86
CA THR A 168 -21.42 7.68 5.18
C THR A 168 -21.69 7.79 6.68
N GLY A 169 -20.75 8.35 7.45
CA GLY A 169 -21.04 8.64 8.85
C GLY A 169 -22.31 9.50 8.92
N GLU A 170 -23.34 9.06 9.65
CA GLU A 170 -24.39 10.00 10.04
C GLU A 170 -23.72 11.09 10.88
N GLY A 171 -23.89 12.35 10.44
CA GLY A 171 -23.21 13.52 10.99
C GLY A 171 -23.57 13.86 12.42
#